data_AF-A0A6S7J6X8-F1
#
_entry.id   AF-A0A6S7J6X8-F1
#
_cell.length_a   1.000
_cell.length_b   1.000
_cell.length_c   1.000
_cell.angle_alpha   90.00
_cell.angle_beta   90.00
_cell.angle_gamma   90.00
#
_symmetry.space_group_name_H-M   'P 1'
#
loop_
_entity.id
_entity.type
_entity.pdbx_description
1 polymer ?
#
loop_
_entity_poly.entity_id
_entity_poly.type
_entity_poly.pdbx_seq_one_letter_code
_entity_poly.pdbx_strand_id
1 'polypeptide(L)'
;MLTKRGLPWLKQIKESHGSVALTTMVQVEAINSSGVYYIADNEKTKESKHVDSELCLENLVSLVVPKDEIKNRDEKIYSLEEIKDVQSKLMLIAGKAESGKDEVDQFNQVFEGILRVSKLYLQLCEVGEINYITWKKEFQCSKNEGCREMLLKNIDETCETMENELKEWEKTVNDKRHKCYSLNHFTMKQILNLRKELAKACIGQVPVDELPLQTFMLLEAVNKTIDPLLLANVLRTIIPENSIKLTEDSFKDEQKYFASDIEGKRTLPENVEEEVDIIQPKKRRRMNSLETLTSAKETLENMSMTLVNTEDYLLAALQHCGRRATKADLITWVVSHENDEDETVKMLCEEARKNPRLSDLVSVFEPEGQTVNDEEMIEFKREIESPKIVPKPDKPYVDNREDTYLTLEIVAAILEKLSKSESDYFRRKLPSALKEGEPNLLLVPK
;
A
#
# COMPACT_ATOMS: atom_id res chain seq x y z
N MET A 1 -24.53 -56.72 55.83
CA MET A 1 -25.52 -56.93 54.75
C MET A 1 -25.67 -55.62 53.96
N LEU A 2 -24.91 -55.45 52.88
CA LEU A 2 -25.05 -54.31 51.96
C LEU A 2 -26.23 -54.60 51.02
N THR A 3 -27.36 -53.94 51.28
CA THR A 3 -28.63 -54.21 50.59
C THR A 3 -28.61 -53.74 49.14
N LYS A 4 -28.84 -54.73 48.26
CA LYS A 4 -29.17 -54.79 46.83
C LYS A 4 -29.89 -53.61 46.12
N ARG A 5 -30.22 -52.51 46.79
CA ARG A 5 -30.88 -51.32 46.18
C ARG A 5 -29.94 -50.46 45.34
N GLY A 6 -28.62 -50.64 45.50
CA GLY A 6 -27.63 -49.90 44.73
C GLY A 6 -27.21 -50.52 43.38
N LEU A 7 -27.59 -51.77 43.14
CA LEU A 7 -27.12 -52.54 41.98
C LEU A 7 -27.74 -52.11 40.64
N PRO A 8 -29.04 -51.73 40.57
CA PRO A 8 -29.64 -51.30 39.30
C PRO A 8 -29.03 -50.00 38.79
N TRP A 9 -28.82 -49.00 39.66
CA TRP A 9 -28.20 -47.74 39.25
C TRP A 9 -26.72 -47.90 38.92
N LEU A 10 -25.97 -48.76 39.63
CA LEU A 10 -24.58 -49.08 39.28
C LEU A 10 -24.47 -49.83 37.95
N LYS A 11 -25.42 -50.73 37.66
CA LYS A 11 -25.53 -51.38 36.34
C LYS A 11 -25.86 -50.36 35.25
N GLN A 12 -26.84 -49.49 35.49
CA GLN A 12 -27.26 -48.45 34.55
C GLN A 12 -26.14 -47.43 34.29
N ILE A 13 -25.34 -47.08 35.31
CA ILE A 13 -24.15 -46.23 35.18
C ILE A 13 -23.04 -46.97 34.44
N LYS A 14 -22.81 -48.26 34.71
CA LYS A 14 -21.82 -49.06 33.97
C LYS A 14 -22.22 -49.25 32.50
N GLU A 15 -23.50 -49.46 32.23
CA GLU A 15 -24.07 -49.62 30.89
C GLU A 15 -24.10 -48.29 30.14
N SER A 16 -24.40 -47.18 30.80
CA SER A 16 -24.35 -45.84 30.18
C SER A 16 -22.92 -45.39 29.91
N HIS A 17 -21.97 -45.59 30.85
CA HIS A 17 -20.55 -45.35 30.59
C HIS A 17 -20.00 -46.27 29.50
N GLY A 18 -20.42 -47.54 29.45
CA GLY A 18 -20.06 -48.47 28.38
C GLY A 18 -20.62 -48.05 27.02
N SER A 19 -21.86 -47.57 26.98
CA SER A 19 -22.52 -47.10 25.76
C SER A 19 -21.87 -45.82 25.22
N VAL A 20 -21.60 -44.83 26.08
CA VAL A 20 -20.90 -43.59 25.68
C VAL A 20 -19.49 -43.90 25.20
N ALA A 21 -18.73 -44.74 25.93
CA ALA A 21 -17.37 -45.11 25.55
C ALA A 21 -17.31 -45.81 24.17
N LEU A 22 -18.22 -46.76 23.92
CA LEU A 22 -18.32 -47.43 22.62
C LEU A 22 -18.71 -46.44 21.51
N THR A 23 -19.66 -45.53 21.76
CA THR A 23 -20.07 -44.55 20.75
C THR A 23 -18.97 -43.55 20.39
N THR A 24 -18.17 -43.10 21.36
CA THR A 24 -17.04 -42.20 21.10
C THR A 24 -15.90 -42.91 20.38
N MET A 25 -15.58 -44.16 20.72
CA MET A 25 -14.57 -44.90 19.95
C MET A 25 -15.00 -45.13 18.49
N VAL A 26 -16.26 -45.52 18.26
CA VAL A 26 -16.77 -45.69 16.88
C VAL A 26 -16.71 -44.37 16.10
N GLN A 27 -16.97 -43.23 16.75
CA GLN A 27 -16.80 -41.91 16.12
C GLN A 27 -15.34 -41.66 15.73
N VAL A 28 -14.40 -41.92 16.62
CA VAL A 28 -12.97 -41.68 16.41
C VAL A 28 -12.39 -42.60 15.35
N GLU A 29 -12.80 -43.87 15.34
CA GLU A 29 -12.46 -44.80 14.26
C GLU A 29 -12.98 -44.31 12.90
N ALA A 30 -14.20 -43.77 12.85
CA ALA A 30 -14.77 -43.23 11.62
C ALA A 30 -14.01 -41.97 11.13
N ILE A 31 -13.62 -41.10 12.07
CA ILE A 31 -12.82 -39.91 11.80
C ILE A 31 -11.44 -40.32 11.26
N ASN A 32 -10.70 -41.17 11.98
CA ASN A 32 -9.36 -41.58 11.58
C ASN A 32 -9.35 -42.35 10.25
N SER A 33 -10.43 -43.05 9.92
CA SER A 33 -10.49 -43.83 8.68
C SER A 33 -10.91 -43.04 7.45
N SER A 34 -11.69 -41.95 7.60
CA SER A 34 -12.30 -41.27 6.45
C SER A 34 -12.59 -39.78 6.63
N GLY A 35 -12.36 -39.21 7.81
CA GLY A 35 -12.65 -37.81 8.12
C GLY A 35 -11.79 -36.84 7.32
N VAL A 36 -12.36 -35.70 6.96
CA VAL A 36 -11.71 -34.63 6.20
C VAL A 36 -11.78 -33.35 7.02
N TYR A 37 -10.63 -32.86 7.47
CA TYR A 37 -10.56 -31.55 8.12
C TYR A 37 -10.47 -30.46 7.06
N TYR A 38 -11.27 -29.41 7.22
CA TYR A 38 -11.26 -28.21 6.39
C TYR A 38 -10.83 -27.02 7.24
N ILE A 39 -9.88 -26.24 6.72
CA ILE A 39 -9.40 -24.99 7.32
C ILE A 39 -9.68 -23.86 6.33
N ALA A 40 -10.31 -22.78 6.81
CA ALA A 40 -10.66 -21.59 6.03
C ALA A 40 -11.59 -21.85 4.82
N ASP A 41 -12.33 -22.96 4.84
CA ASP A 41 -13.34 -23.24 3.80
C ASP A 41 -14.75 -22.89 4.29
N ASN A 42 -15.14 -21.64 4.03
CA ASN A 42 -16.43 -21.05 4.44
C ASN A 42 -17.65 -21.75 3.83
N GLU A 43 -17.49 -22.58 2.78
CA GLU A 43 -18.59 -23.39 2.26
C GLU A 43 -18.87 -24.63 3.12
N LYS A 44 -17.86 -25.07 3.88
CA LYS A 44 -17.90 -26.29 4.70
C LYS A 44 -18.06 -26.00 6.19
N THR A 45 -17.67 -24.82 6.68
CA THR A 45 -17.96 -24.39 8.05
C THR A 45 -19.43 -23.99 8.20
N LYS A 46 -20.12 -24.60 9.17
CA LYS A 46 -21.58 -24.53 9.38
C LYS A 46 -22.12 -23.17 9.83
N GLU A 47 -21.27 -22.16 10.03
CA GLU A 47 -21.69 -20.88 10.61
C GLU A 47 -21.27 -19.69 9.74
N SER A 48 -22.31 -18.92 9.37
CA SER A 48 -22.29 -17.50 9.05
C SER A 48 -21.61 -17.03 7.75
N LYS A 49 -22.45 -16.87 6.73
CA LYS A 49 -22.26 -15.90 5.62
C LYS A 49 -22.42 -14.44 6.11
N HIS A 50 -21.97 -14.08 7.31
CA HIS A 50 -21.88 -12.68 7.70
C HIS A 50 -20.49 -12.15 7.31
N VAL A 51 -20.53 -11.17 6.42
CA VAL A 51 -19.40 -10.44 5.83
C VAL A 51 -18.49 -9.75 6.88
N ASP A 52 -18.88 -9.77 8.17
CA ASP A 52 -18.21 -9.10 9.30
C ASP A 52 -17.90 -10.01 10.51
N SER A 53 -18.05 -11.34 10.41
CA SER A 53 -17.62 -12.21 11.51
C SER A 53 -16.09 -12.22 11.58
N GLU A 54 -15.53 -11.70 12.68
CA GLU A 54 -14.09 -11.71 12.95
C GLU A 54 -13.56 -13.16 12.84
N LEU A 55 -12.52 -13.35 12.03
CA LEU A 55 -11.92 -14.67 11.82
C LEU A 55 -11.41 -15.21 13.16
N CYS A 56 -12.09 -16.21 13.69
CA CYS A 56 -11.71 -16.90 14.92
C CYS A 56 -11.57 -18.41 14.66
N LEU A 57 -10.91 -19.11 15.58
CA LEU A 57 -10.60 -20.52 15.43
C LEU A 57 -11.87 -21.38 15.29
N GLU A 58 -12.94 -21.00 15.98
CA GLU A 58 -14.24 -21.71 16.01
C GLU A 58 -14.90 -21.76 14.64
N ASN A 59 -14.81 -20.68 13.88
CA ASN A 59 -15.42 -20.56 12.55
C ASN A 59 -14.45 -20.96 11.42
N LEU A 60 -13.19 -21.29 11.77
CA LEU A 60 -12.13 -21.59 10.82
C LEU A 60 -12.03 -23.09 10.49
N VAL A 61 -12.33 -23.96 11.47
CA VAL A 61 -12.10 -25.40 11.38
C VAL A 61 -13.41 -26.17 11.38
N SER A 62 -13.58 -27.06 10.40
CA SER A 62 -14.65 -28.07 10.40
C SER A 62 -14.11 -29.44 10.01
N LEU A 63 -14.84 -30.49 10.37
CA LEU A 63 -14.51 -31.87 10.03
C LEU A 63 -15.72 -32.54 9.41
N VAL A 64 -15.56 -33.14 8.24
CA VAL A 64 -16.61 -33.94 7.58
C VAL A 64 -16.20 -35.40 7.59
N VAL A 65 -17.06 -36.25 8.14
CA VAL A 65 -16.97 -37.70 8.00
C VAL A 65 -17.95 -38.11 6.91
N PRO A 66 -17.49 -38.59 5.76
CA PRO A 66 -18.36 -38.92 4.64
C PRO A 66 -19.27 -40.11 4.97
N LYS A 67 -20.37 -40.18 4.22
CA LYS A 67 -21.31 -41.30 4.26
C LYS A 67 -20.59 -42.62 3.93
N ASP A 68 -20.87 -43.65 4.70
CA ASP A 68 -20.35 -45.00 4.52
C ASP A 68 -21.53 -45.97 4.40
N GLU A 69 -21.87 -46.32 3.16
CA GLU A 69 -23.02 -47.18 2.86
C GLU A 69 -22.82 -48.61 3.34
N ILE A 70 -21.56 -49.07 3.40
CA ILE A 70 -21.21 -50.42 3.85
C ILE A 70 -21.45 -50.55 5.37
N LYS A 71 -21.12 -49.50 6.13
CA LYS A 71 -21.37 -49.45 7.58
C LYS A 71 -22.70 -48.81 7.96
N ASN A 72 -23.57 -48.51 6.99
CA ASN A 72 -24.85 -47.81 7.18
C ASN A 72 -24.72 -46.55 8.05
N ARG A 73 -23.70 -45.73 7.76
CA ARG A 73 -23.40 -44.48 8.49
C ARG A 73 -23.63 -43.29 7.58
N ASP A 74 -24.48 -42.36 8.01
CA ASP A 74 -24.71 -41.11 7.29
C ASP A 74 -23.52 -40.14 7.37
N GLU A 75 -23.47 -39.17 6.46
CA GLU A 75 -22.52 -38.07 6.53
C GLU A 75 -22.70 -37.30 7.84
N LYS A 76 -21.58 -36.94 8.48
CA LYS A 76 -21.58 -36.14 9.69
C LYS A 76 -20.56 -35.03 9.62
N ILE A 77 -21.00 -33.80 9.86
CA ILE A 77 -20.17 -32.60 9.88
C ILE A 77 -20.05 -32.12 11.33
N TYR A 78 -18.82 -31.94 11.78
CA TYR A 78 -18.46 -31.50 13.12
C TYR A 78 -17.90 -30.07 13.10
N SER A 79 -18.37 -29.21 14.00
CA SER A 79 -17.72 -27.93 14.32
C SER A 79 -16.46 -28.15 15.17
N LEU A 80 -15.61 -27.13 15.31
CA LEU A 80 -14.45 -27.22 16.19
C LEU A 80 -14.81 -27.59 17.63
N GLU A 81 -15.91 -27.05 18.17
CA GLU A 81 -16.40 -27.37 19.51
C GLU A 81 -16.79 -28.84 19.64
N GLU A 82 -17.48 -29.38 18.64
CA GLU A 82 -17.87 -30.80 18.62
C GLU A 82 -16.64 -31.71 18.54
N ILE A 83 -15.59 -31.32 17.81
CA ILE A 83 -14.33 -32.08 17.76
C ILE A 83 -13.62 -32.04 19.12
N LYS A 84 -13.57 -30.86 19.78
CA LYS A 84 -13.01 -30.72 21.14
C LYS A 84 -13.80 -31.52 22.19
N ASP A 85 -15.12 -31.62 22.05
CA ASP A 85 -15.96 -32.46 22.90
C ASP A 85 -15.66 -33.96 22.68
N VAL A 86 -15.47 -34.39 21.43
CA VAL A 86 -14.99 -35.74 21.12
C VAL A 86 -13.63 -36.02 21.78
N GLN A 87 -12.67 -35.09 21.67
CA GLN A 87 -11.36 -35.19 22.34
C GLN A 87 -11.50 -35.27 23.87
N SER A 88 -12.36 -34.45 24.46
CA SER A 88 -12.59 -34.42 25.91
C SER A 88 -13.19 -35.73 26.42
N LYS A 89 -14.17 -36.28 25.69
CA LYS A 89 -14.77 -37.60 25.97
C LYS A 89 -13.73 -38.71 25.83
N LEU A 90 -12.91 -38.67 24.80
CA LEU A 90 -11.79 -39.60 24.57
C LEU A 90 -10.83 -39.67 25.76
N MET A 91 -10.40 -38.51 26.28
CA MET A 91 -9.47 -38.44 27.42
C MET A 91 -10.04 -39.08 28.70
N LEU A 92 -11.36 -39.09 28.87
CA LEU A 92 -12.03 -39.77 30.00
C LEU A 92 -12.12 -41.29 29.81
N ILE A 93 -12.14 -41.77 28.57
CA ILE A 93 -12.30 -43.19 28.21
C ILE A 93 -10.95 -43.92 28.15
N ALA A 94 -9.93 -43.28 27.57
CA ALA A 94 -8.61 -43.88 27.30
C ALA A 94 -7.83 -44.28 28.57
N GLY A 95 -8.14 -43.67 29.73
CA GLY A 95 -7.51 -44.04 31.00
C GLY A 95 -7.87 -45.44 31.54
N LYS A 96 -8.70 -46.23 30.84
CA LYS A 96 -9.26 -47.49 31.37
C LYS A 96 -9.12 -48.74 30.47
N ALA A 97 -8.62 -48.63 29.23
CA ALA A 97 -8.49 -49.77 28.32
C ALA A 97 -7.23 -49.67 27.44
N GLU A 98 -6.43 -50.75 27.38
CA GLU A 98 -5.25 -50.83 26.49
C GLU A 98 -5.64 -50.99 25.01
N SER A 99 -6.83 -51.54 24.71
CA SER A 99 -7.37 -51.65 23.36
C SER A 99 -7.95 -50.31 22.91
N GLY A 100 -7.42 -49.72 21.84
CA GLY A 100 -7.88 -48.44 21.28
C GLY A 100 -6.91 -47.26 21.46
N LYS A 101 -5.75 -47.51 22.08
CA LYS A 101 -4.75 -46.45 22.34
C LYS A 101 -4.20 -45.85 21.05
N ASP A 102 -3.94 -46.68 20.04
CA ASP A 102 -3.38 -46.21 18.77
C ASP A 102 -4.35 -45.31 18.01
N GLU A 103 -5.66 -45.61 18.06
CA GLU A 103 -6.72 -44.78 17.48
C GLU A 103 -6.86 -43.44 18.22
N VAL A 104 -6.77 -43.46 19.55
CA VAL A 104 -6.79 -42.25 20.39
C VAL A 104 -5.58 -41.37 20.08
N ASP A 105 -4.38 -41.96 20.06
CA ASP A 105 -3.13 -41.25 19.79
C ASP A 105 -3.10 -40.69 18.37
N GLN A 106 -3.59 -41.44 17.38
CA GLN A 106 -3.73 -40.96 16.00
C GLN A 106 -4.66 -39.75 15.91
N PHE A 107 -5.85 -39.83 16.51
CA PHE A 107 -6.81 -38.74 16.49
C PHE A 107 -6.22 -37.48 17.11
N ASN A 108 -5.59 -37.61 18.28
CA ASN A 108 -4.98 -36.49 18.98
C ASN A 108 -3.83 -35.88 18.17
N GLN A 109 -2.93 -36.67 17.60
CA GLN A 109 -1.79 -36.16 16.81
C GLN A 109 -2.28 -35.36 15.60
N VAL A 110 -3.23 -35.90 14.84
CA VAL A 110 -3.80 -35.20 13.68
C VAL A 110 -4.51 -33.93 14.14
N PHE A 111 -5.36 -34.01 15.16
CA PHE A 111 -6.13 -32.86 15.62
C PHE A 111 -5.26 -31.72 16.16
N GLU A 112 -4.24 -32.03 16.99
CA GLU A 112 -3.27 -31.03 17.46
C GLU A 112 -2.52 -30.37 16.29
N GLY A 113 -2.15 -31.16 15.27
CA GLY A 113 -1.57 -30.66 14.04
C GLY A 113 -2.49 -29.69 13.29
N ILE A 114 -3.77 -30.03 13.14
CA ILE A 114 -4.78 -29.14 12.55
C ILE A 114 -4.92 -27.84 13.35
N LEU A 115 -4.94 -27.92 14.69
CA LEU A 115 -4.99 -26.74 15.54
C LEU A 115 -3.75 -25.86 15.37
N ARG A 116 -2.56 -26.45 15.21
CA ARG A 116 -1.31 -25.70 14.94
C ARG A 116 -1.38 -24.96 13.61
N VAL A 117 -1.73 -25.64 12.53
CA VAL A 117 -1.92 -25.02 11.20
C VAL A 117 -2.94 -23.88 11.28
N SER A 118 -4.05 -24.10 11.98
CA SER A 118 -5.12 -23.11 12.11
C SER A 118 -4.68 -21.86 12.87
N LYS A 119 -3.87 -22.01 13.92
CA LYS A 119 -3.29 -20.87 14.65
C LYS A 119 -2.30 -20.08 13.80
N LEU A 120 -1.40 -20.78 13.09
CA LEU A 120 -0.44 -20.15 12.18
C LEU A 120 -1.15 -19.37 11.08
N TYR A 121 -2.21 -19.94 10.50
CA TYR A 121 -3.07 -19.26 9.53
C TYR A 121 -3.65 -17.95 10.08
N LEU A 122 -4.19 -17.96 11.31
CA LEU A 122 -4.74 -16.74 11.93
C LEU A 122 -3.65 -15.68 12.15
N GLN A 123 -2.46 -16.09 12.60
CA GLN A 123 -1.33 -15.18 12.75
C GLN A 123 -0.91 -14.56 11.42
N LEU A 124 -0.84 -15.36 10.35
CA LEU A 124 -0.54 -14.89 8.98
C LEU A 124 -1.59 -13.89 8.47
N CYS A 125 -2.86 -14.12 8.78
CA CYS A 125 -3.93 -13.17 8.47
C CYS A 125 -3.79 -11.86 9.27
N GLU A 126 -3.43 -11.94 10.55
CA GLU A 126 -3.22 -10.79 11.43
C GLU A 126 -2.06 -9.90 10.96
N VAL A 127 -0.94 -10.51 10.55
CA VAL A 127 0.19 -9.80 9.94
C VAL A 127 -0.07 -9.38 8.49
N GLY A 128 -1.24 -9.72 7.93
CA GLY A 128 -1.70 -9.25 6.63
C GLY A 128 -0.91 -9.80 5.45
N GLU A 129 -0.50 -11.06 5.53
CA GLU A 129 0.14 -11.74 4.40
C GLU A 129 -0.91 -12.13 3.35
N ILE A 130 -0.73 -11.66 2.11
CA ILE A 130 -1.78 -11.69 1.08
C ILE A 130 -2.13 -13.10 0.64
N ASN A 131 -1.13 -13.98 0.56
CA ASN A 131 -1.32 -15.35 0.10
C ASN A 131 -2.32 -16.12 0.97
N TYR A 132 -2.49 -15.70 2.24
CA TYR A 132 -3.37 -16.36 3.21
C TYR A 132 -4.80 -15.82 3.24
N ILE A 133 -5.09 -14.70 2.57
CA ILE A 133 -6.45 -14.13 2.53
C ILE A 133 -7.45 -15.07 1.87
N THR A 134 -7.03 -15.76 0.80
CA THR A 134 -7.88 -16.72 0.03
C THR A 134 -7.39 -18.16 0.18
N TRP A 135 -6.48 -18.40 1.12
CA TRP A 135 -5.95 -19.73 1.36
C TRP A 135 -6.98 -20.60 2.05
N LYS A 136 -7.07 -21.84 1.58
CA LYS A 136 -7.87 -22.90 2.18
C LYS A 136 -7.17 -24.23 2.00
N LYS A 137 -7.37 -25.15 2.95
CA LYS A 137 -6.73 -26.45 2.93
C LYS A 137 -7.60 -27.52 3.53
N GLU A 138 -7.54 -28.70 2.91
CA GLU A 138 -8.15 -29.92 3.43
C GLU A 138 -7.09 -30.95 3.81
N PHE A 139 -7.39 -31.71 4.85
CA PHE A 139 -6.55 -32.78 5.39
C PHE A 139 -7.37 -34.06 5.54
N GLN A 140 -7.15 -34.99 4.61
CA GLN A 140 -7.88 -36.25 4.52
C GLN A 140 -7.26 -37.32 5.42
N CYS A 141 -8.05 -37.84 6.35
CA CYS A 141 -7.70 -39.00 7.16
C CYS A 141 -7.91 -40.30 6.38
N SER A 142 -7.11 -41.32 6.72
CA SER A 142 -7.16 -42.65 6.14
C SER A 142 -6.74 -43.70 7.17
N LYS A 143 -7.33 -44.89 7.06
CA LYS A 143 -7.00 -46.04 7.92
C LYS A 143 -5.65 -46.67 7.56
N ASN A 144 -5.11 -46.40 6.37
CA ASN A 144 -3.83 -46.96 5.95
C ASN A 144 -2.67 -46.25 6.67
N GLU A 145 -1.82 -47.01 7.35
CA GLU A 145 -0.71 -46.50 8.15
C GLU A 145 0.26 -45.63 7.33
N GLY A 146 0.59 -46.04 6.09
CA GLY A 146 1.41 -45.22 5.20
C GLY A 146 0.73 -43.90 4.78
N CYS A 147 -0.61 -43.87 4.72
CA CYS A 147 -1.36 -42.63 4.48
C CYS A 147 -1.38 -41.73 5.73
N ARG A 148 -1.34 -42.30 6.95
CA ARG A 148 -1.26 -41.54 8.20
C ARG A 148 0.07 -40.80 8.30
N GLU A 149 1.19 -41.46 8.05
CA GLU A 149 2.51 -40.80 8.09
C GLU A 149 2.59 -39.67 7.07
N MET A 150 2.07 -39.89 5.86
CA MET A 150 2.00 -38.86 4.82
C MET A 150 1.11 -37.68 5.24
N LEU A 151 -0.02 -37.94 5.92
CA LEU A 151 -0.89 -36.89 6.45
C LEU A 151 -0.16 -36.04 7.49
N LEU A 152 0.47 -36.68 8.48
CA LEU A 152 1.21 -35.96 9.53
C LEU A 152 2.37 -35.16 8.93
N LYS A 153 3.11 -35.75 7.98
CA LYS A 153 4.17 -35.05 7.26
C LYS A 153 3.63 -33.84 6.49
N ASN A 154 2.50 -33.97 5.80
CA ASN A 154 1.88 -32.86 5.09
C ASN A 154 1.46 -31.73 6.05
N ILE A 155 0.97 -32.08 7.24
CA ILE A 155 0.63 -31.10 8.29
C ILE A 155 1.89 -30.39 8.78
N ASP A 156 2.95 -31.13 9.09
CA ASP A 156 4.21 -30.57 9.57
C ASP A 156 4.87 -29.68 8.51
N GLU A 157 4.95 -30.12 7.25
CA GLU A 157 5.46 -29.31 6.13
C GLU A 157 4.65 -28.02 5.94
N THR A 158 3.32 -28.10 6.10
CA THR A 158 2.45 -26.91 6.06
C THR A 158 2.78 -25.96 7.22
N CYS A 159 2.98 -26.48 8.43
CA CYS A 159 3.37 -25.68 9.58
C CYS A 159 4.72 -25.01 9.38
N GLU A 160 5.73 -25.76 8.95
CA GLU A 160 7.09 -25.24 8.70
C GLU A 160 7.08 -24.16 7.62
N THR A 161 6.31 -24.35 6.55
CA THR A 161 6.15 -23.34 5.49
C THR A 161 5.53 -22.07 6.04
N MET A 162 4.40 -22.18 6.76
CA MET A 162 3.71 -21.05 7.38
C MET A 162 4.59 -20.32 8.40
N GLU A 163 5.36 -21.05 9.22
CA GLU A 163 6.27 -20.46 10.22
C GLU A 163 7.42 -19.69 9.57
N ASN A 164 8.00 -20.22 8.49
CA ASN A 164 9.05 -19.54 7.73
C ASN A 164 8.50 -18.28 7.06
N GLU A 165 7.34 -18.36 6.40
CA GLU A 165 6.70 -17.23 5.74
C GLU A 165 6.26 -16.16 6.75
N LEU A 166 5.71 -16.54 7.90
CA LEU A 166 5.35 -15.62 8.97
C LEU A 166 6.59 -14.83 9.43
N LYS A 167 7.69 -15.54 9.72
CA LYS A 167 8.95 -14.93 10.15
C LYS A 167 9.56 -14.01 9.10
N GLU A 168 9.55 -14.42 7.84
CA GLU A 168 10.08 -13.62 6.73
C GLU A 168 9.23 -12.36 6.51
N TRP A 169 7.90 -12.51 6.57
CA TRP A 169 6.97 -11.42 6.38
C TRP A 169 7.03 -10.40 7.52
N GLU A 170 7.04 -10.85 8.78
CA GLU A 170 7.21 -9.97 9.95
C GLU A 170 8.49 -9.14 9.84
N LYS A 171 9.59 -9.78 9.46
CA LYS A 171 10.86 -9.09 9.22
C LYS A 171 10.72 -8.05 8.10
N THR A 172 10.09 -8.42 6.99
CA THR A 172 9.85 -7.51 5.85
C THR A 172 9.01 -6.32 6.26
N VAL A 173 7.89 -6.52 6.96
CA VAL A 173 7.02 -5.46 7.47
C VAL A 173 7.77 -4.54 8.42
N ASN A 174 8.54 -5.11 9.35
CA ASN A 174 9.34 -4.33 10.30
C ASN A 174 10.42 -3.49 9.60
N ASP A 175 11.14 -4.07 8.65
CA ASP A 175 12.15 -3.37 7.86
C ASP A 175 11.53 -2.22 7.04
N LYS A 176 10.32 -2.41 6.49
CA LYS A 176 9.59 -1.36 5.77
C LYS A 176 9.09 -0.26 6.70
N ARG A 177 8.52 -0.62 7.85
CA ARG A 177 8.07 0.34 8.87
C ARG A 177 9.21 1.17 9.44
N HIS A 178 10.41 0.60 9.54
CA HIS A 178 11.59 1.34 9.92
C HIS A 178 12.04 2.32 8.82
N LYS A 179 11.96 1.93 7.55
CA LYS A 179 12.37 2.76 6.40
C LYS A 179 11.35 3.85 6.03
N CYS A 180 10.04 3.58 6.17
CA CYS A 180 8.96 4.49 5.85
C CYS A 180 8.08 4.72 7.08
N TYR A 181 8.34 5.83 7.79
CA TYR A 181 7.66 6.14 9.05
C TYR A 181 6.15 6.28 8.89
N SER A 182 5.67 6.77 7.75
CA SER A 182 4.24 6.92 7.44
C SER A 182 3.45 5.61 7.53
N LEU A 183 4.09 4.44 7.32
CA LEU A 183 3.44 3.14 7.51
C LEU A 183 3.02 2.89 8.97
N ASN A 184 3.68 3.52 9.94
CA ASN A 184 3.37 3.35 11.36
C ASN A 184 2.09 4.09 11.78
N HIS A 185 1.52 4.94 10.92
CA HIS A 185 0.21 5.55 11.16
C HIS A 185 -0.94 4.55 11.00
N PHE A 186 -0.66 3.37 10.46
CA PHE A 186 -1.67 2.40 10.04
C PHE A 186 -1.53 1.06 10.76
N THR A 187 -2.67 0.47 11.11
CA THR A 187 -2.77 -0.95 11.47
C THR A 187 -2.55 -1.82 10.23
N MET A 188 -2.23 -3.10 10.42
CA MET A 188 -2.00 -3.98 9.29
C MET A 188 -3.26 -4.19 8.43
N LYS A 189 -4.43 -4.24 9.06
CA LYS A 189 -5.73 -4.25 8.35
C LYS A 189 -5.94 -3.00 7.50
N GLN A 190 -5.57 -1.82 8.00
CA GLN A 190 -5.63 -0.58 7.23
C GLN A 190 -4.62 -0.58 6.06
N ILE A 191 -3.40 -1.07 6.29
CA ILE A 191 -2.40 -1.24 5.23
C ILE A 191 -2.93 -2.18 4.14
N LEU A 192 -3.52 -3.31 4.51
CA LEU A 192 -4.07 -4.27 3.56
C LEU A 192 -5.22 -3.65 2.73
N ASN A 193 -6.09 -2.89 3.38
CA ASN A 193 -7.16 -2.15 2.70
C ASN A 193 -6.59 -1.13 1.70
N LEU A 194 -5.58 -0.35 2.11
CA LEU A 194 -4.90 0.59 1.21
C LEU A 194 -4.26 -0.15 0.02
N ARG A 195 -3.59 -1.28 0.26
CA ARG A 195 -2.98 -2.10 -0.81
C ARG A 195 -4.02 -2.57 -1.83
N LYS A 196 -5.21 -2.97 -1.38
CA LYS A 196 -6.32 -3.43 -2.24
C LYS A 196 -6.96 -2.28 -3.01
N GLU A 197 -7.40 -1.24 -2.31
CA GLU A 197 -8.15 -0.15 -2.94
C GLU A 197 -7.28 0.66 -3.90
N LEU A 198 -6.04 0.96 -3.52
CA LEU A 198 -5.12 1.64 -4.44
C LEU A 198 -4.78 0.76 -5.64
N ALA A 199 -4.64 -0.56 -5.49
CA ALA A 199 -4.41 -1.46 -6.63
C ALA A 199 -5.52 -1.33 -7.68
N LYS A 200 -6.80 -1.30 -7.27
CA LYS A 200 -7.95 -1.11 -8.18
C LYS A 200 -7.84 0.16 -9.02
N ALA A 201 -7.40 1.26 -8.41
CA ALA A 201 -7.16 2.51 -9.13
C ALA A 201 -5.96 2.42 -10.08
N CYS A 202 -4.91 1.74 -9.66
CA CYS A 202 -3.68 1.61 -10.44
C CYS A 202 -3.86 0.73 -11.68
N ILE A 203 -4.66 -0.33 -11.60
CA ILE A 203 -5.01 -1.18 -12.74
C ILE A 203 -6.18 -0.62 -13.58
N GLY A 204 -6.72 0.54 -13.20
CA GLY A 204 -7.78 1.22 -13.93
C GLY A 204 -9.16 0.57 -13.84
N GLN A 205 -9.39 -0.28 -12.83
CA GLN A 205 -10.71 -0.85 -12.52
C GLN A 205 -11.66 0.21 -11.94
N VAL A 206 -11.13 1.13 -11.14
CA VAL A 206 -11.89 2.20 -10.49
C VAL A 206 -11.18 3.55 -10.73
N PRO A 207 -11.88 4.62 -11.14
CA PRO A 207 -11.32 5.97 -11.16
C PRO A 207 -10.84 6.41 -9.77
N VAL A 208 -9.78 7.24 -9.70
CA VAL A 208 -9.20 7.65 -8.41
C VAL A 208 -10.20 8.39 -7.53
N ASP A 209 -11.06 9.20 -8.13
CA ASP A 209 -12.13 9.97 -7.49
C ASP A 209 -13.34 9.13 -7.04
N GLU A 210 -13.45 7.89 -7.52
CA GLU A 210 -14.46 6.92 -7.09
C GLU A 210 -13.94 5.94 -6.02
N LEU A 211 -12.69 6.09 -5.58
CA LEU A 211 -12.17 5.29 -4.47
C LEU A 211 -12.99 5.50 -3.20
N PRO A 212 -13.14 4.47 -2.34
CA PRO A 212 -13.93 4.59 -1.11
C PRO A 212 -13.46 5.75 -0.24
N LEU A 213 -14.41 6.50 0.35
CA LEU A 213 -14.12 7.62 1.26
C LEU A 213 -13.18 7.21 2.40
N GLN A 214 -13.31 5.96 2.89
CA GLN A 214 -12.43 5.39 3.91
C GLN A 214 -10.96 5.38 3.49
N THR A 215 -10.67 5.15 2.21
CA THR A 215 -9.30 5.20 1.67
C THR A 215 -8.73 6.61 1.80
N PHE A 216 -9.50 7.64 1.44
CA PHE A 216 -9.07 9.03 1.60
C PHE A 216 -8.91 9.44 3.07
N MET A 217 -9.85 9.06 3.94
CA MET A 217 -9.73 9.32 5.39
C MET A 217 -8.49 8.67 6.01
N LEU A 218 -8.07 7.49 5.53
CA LEU A 218 -6.79 6.90 5.95
C LEU A 218 -5.60 7.71 5.43
N LEU A 219 -5.61 8.10 4.15
CA LEU A 219 -4.52 8.89 3.56
C LEU A 219 -4.36 10.29 4.17
N GLU A 220 -5.43 10.87 4.74
CA GLU A 220 -5.37 12.13 5.50
C GLU A 220 -4.42 12.07 6.70
N ALA A 221 -4.20 10.87 7.27
CA ALA A 221 -3.22 10.67 8.34
C ALA A 221 -1.77 10.93 7.88
N VAL A 222 -1.52 10.98 6.57
CA VAL A 222 -0.22 11.28 5.97
C VAL A 222 -0.22 12.64 5.29
N ASN A 223 -1.30 13.01 4.60
CA ASN A 223 -1.44 14.32 3.97
C ASN A 223 -2.85 14.87 4.16
N LYS A 224 -2.99 15.91 4.99
CA LYS A 224 -4.29 16.54 5.32
C LYS A 224 -4.98 17.24 4.15
N THR A 225 -4.25 17.50 3.08
CA THR A 225 -4.76 18.17 1.87
C THR A 225 -4.97 17.18 0.72
N ILE A 226 -5.07 15.88 1.04
CA ILE A 226 -5.25 14.85 0.03
C ILE A 226 -6.55 15.08 -0.74
N ASP A 227 -6.43 15.18 -2.06
CA ASP A 227 -7.54 15.21 -2.99
C ASP A 227 -7.30 14.16 -4.10
N PRO A 228 -8.34 13.79 -4.87
CA PRO A 228 -8.19 12.79 -5.93
C PRO A 228 -7.13 13.14 -6.99
N LEU A 229 -6.92 14.44 -7.27
CA LEU A 229 -5.97 14.90 -8.27
C LEU A 229 -4.52 14.74 -7.79
N LEU A 230 -4.24 15.12 -6.54
CA LEU A 230 -2.97 14.92 -5.87
C LEU A 230 -2.63 13.44 -5.82
N LEU A 231 -3.60 12.60 -5.40
CA LEU A 231 -3.42 11.16 -5.37
C LEU A 231 -3.11 10.60 -6.76
N ALA A 232 -3.89 10.94 -7.77
CA ALA A 232 -3.66 10.49 -9.15
C ALA A 232 -2.27 10.90 -9.67
N ASN A 233 -1.83 12.13 -9.38
CA ASN A 233 -0.51 12.60 -9.75
C ASN A 233 0.60 11.81 -9.07
N VAL A 234 0.48 11.52 -7.77
CA VAL A 234 1.45 10.68 -7.05
C VAL A 234 1.48 9.27 -7.62
N LEU A 235 0.33 8.64 -7.83
CA LEU A 235 0.22 7.30 -8.40
C LEU A 235 0.92 7.22 -9.77
N ARG A 236 0.70 8.20 -10.66
CA ARG A 236 1.38 8.26 -11.98
C ARG A 236 2.89 8.42 -11.91
N THR A 237 3.42 8.97 -10.81
CA THR A 237 4.88 9.07 -10.64
C THR A 237 5.54 7.75 -10.25
N ILE A 238 4.79 6.85 -9.63
CA ILE A 238 5.29 5.59 -9.08
C ILE A 238 4.96 4.43 -10.02
N ILE A 239 3.77 4.45 -10.60
CA ILE A 239 3.24 3.39 -11.46
C ILE A 239 3.24 3.94 -12.89
N PRO A 240 4.09 3.38 -13.78
CA PRO A 240 4.27 3.87 -15.14
C PRO A 240 3.10 3.53 -16.07
N GLU A 241 2.16 2.70 -15.61
CA GLU A 241 0.98 2.30 -16.39
C GLU A 241 0.02 3.47 -16.55
N ASN A 242 -0.41 3.75 -17.78
CA ASN A 242 -1.29 4.88 -18.10
C ASN A 242 -2.78 4.58 -17.79
N SER A 243 -3.03 3.67 -16.86
CA SER A 243 -4.34 3.15 -16.44
C SER A 243 -5.04 4.03 -15.40
N ILE A 244 -4.33 4.99 -14.81
CA ILE A 244 -4.86 5.86 -13.75
C ILE A 244 -5.80 6.93 -14.34
N LYS A 245 -7.10 6.76 -14.08
CA LYS A 245 -8.21 7.58 -14.59
C LYS A 245 -8.83 8.46 -13.50
N LEU A 246 -9.41 9.59 -13.92
CA LEU A 246 -10.32 10.43 -13.15
C LEU A 246 -11.63 10.54 -13.97
N THR A 247 -12.79 10.72 -13.33
CA THR A 247 -14.04 10.90 -14.07
C THR A 247 -14.08 12.23 -14.85
N GLU A 248 -14.86 12.29 -15.93
CA GLU A 248 -14.97 13.48 -16.80
C GLU A 248 -15.51 14.73 -16.07
N ASP A 249 -16.27 14.55 -14.98
CA ASP A 249 -16.76 15.68 -14.17
C ASP A 249 -15.64 16.33 -13.35
N SER A 250 -14.61 15.56 -12.95
CA SER A 250 -13.41 16.05 -12.29
C SER A 250 -12.51 16.89 -13.22
N PHE A 251 -12.61 16.69 -14.54
CA PHE A 251 -11.95 17.52 -15.56
C PHE A 251 -12.67 18.86 -15.81
N LYS A 252 -13.95 19.02 -15.42
CA LYS A 252 -14.67 20.30 -15.55
C LYS A 252 -14.18 21.36 -14.56
N ASP A 253 -13.59 20.95 -13.44
CA ASP A 253 -12.87 21.86 -12.55
C ASP A 253 -11.52 22.29 -13.10
N GLU A 254 -10.90 21.55 -14.04
CA GLU A 254 -9.74 22.06 -14.78
C GLU A 254 -10.11 23.25 -15.68
N GLN A 255 -11.31 23.27 -16.29
CA GLN A 255 -11.70 24.32 -17.23
C GLN A 255 -12.33 25.55 -16.58
N LYS A 256 -12.97 25.41 -15.41
CA LYS A 256 -13.50 26.56 -14.66
C LYS A 256 -12.42 27.52 -14.14
N TYR A 257 -11.19 27.04 -13.94
CA TYR A 257 -10.07 27.87 -13.48
C TYR A 257 -9.26 28.54 -14.60
N PHE A 258 -9.51 28.20 -15.87
CA PHE A 258 -8.88 28.87 -17.02
C PHE A 258 -9.86 29.68 -17.88
N ALA A 259 -11.18 29.52 -17.69
CA ALA A 259 -12.19 30.21 -18.48
C ALA A 259 -12.53 31.64 -17.99
N SER A 260 -12.06 32.09 -16.82
CA SER A 260 -12.41 33.43 -16.30
C SER A 260 -11.59 34.58 -16.90
N ASP A 261 -10.53 34.31 -17.67
CA ASP A 261 -9.56 35.34 -18.08
C ASP A 261 -9.53 35.61 -19.60
N ILE A 262 -10.60 35.29 -20.34
CA ILE A 262 -10.79 35.77 -21.72
C ILE A 262 -12.22 36.29 -21.91
N GLU A 263 -12.57 37.36 -21.20
CA GLU A 263 -13.63 38.28 -21.63
C GLU A 263 -13.02 39.57 -22.16
N GLY A 264 -12.32 39.43 -23.28
CA GLY A 264 -11.95 40.53 -24.17
C GLY A 264 -12.65 40.34 -25.51
N LYS A 265 -13.77 41.04 -25.70
CA LYS A 265 -14.52 41.15 -26.96
C LYS A 265 -13.61 41.06 -28.20
N ARG A 266 -13.86 40.10 -29.08
CA ARG A 266 -13.66 40.28 -30.52
C ARG A 266 -14.54 39.32 -31.32
N THR A 267 -15.21 39.93 -32.29
CA THR A 267 -16.14 39.41 -33.26
C THR A 267 -15.55 38.29 -34.12
N LEU A 268 -16.35 37.26 -34.41
CA LEU A 268 -16.10 36.27 -35.48
C LEU A 268 -15.82 36.98 -36.81
N PRO A 269 -14.90 36.43 -37.62
CA PRO A 269 -15.37 35.78 -38.83
C PRO A 269 -14.73 34.40 -39.09
N GLU A 270 -15.35 33.74 -40.05
CA GLU A 270 -15.17 32.36 -40.53
C GLU A 270 -13.76 31.96 -40.98
N ASN A 271 -13.56 30.63 -40.94
CA ASN A 271 -12.62 29.80 -41.71
C ASN A 271 -11.12 30.12 -41.62
N VAL A 272 -10.38 29.26 -40.90
CA VAL A 272 -9.20 28.51 -41.42
C VAL A 272 -9.06 27.24 -40.56
N GLU A 273 -9.06 26.08 -41.20
CA GLU A 273 -8.58 24.81 -40.64
C GLU A 273 -7.07 24.94 -40.46
N GLU A 274 -6.54 24.83 -39.24
CA GLU A 274 -5.13 24.55 -39.01
C GLU A 274 -4.95 23.74 -37.71
N GLU A 275 -4.25 22.62 -37.86
CA GLU A 275 -3.87 21.68 -36.80
C GLU A 275 -3.19 22.39 -35.62
N VAL A 276 -3.66 22.15 -34.40
CA VAL A 276 -2.98 22.62 -33.18
C VAL A 276 -2.45 21.43 -32.42
N ASP A 277 -1.15 21.19 -32.63
CA ASP A 277 -0.30 20.30 -31.84
C ASP A 277 -0.42 20.60 -30.33
N ILE A 278 -0.80 19.58 -29.56
CA ILE A 278 -0.96 19.65 -28.11
C ILE A 278 0.44 19.59 -27.47
N ILE A 279 1.11 20.74 -27.38
CA ILE A 279 2.36 20.89 -26.63
C ILE A 279 2.02 21.15 -25.15
N GLN A 280 2.40 20.21 -24.28
CA GLN A 280 2.20 20.26 -22.82
C GLN A 280 2.64 21.60 -22.17
N PRO A 281 1.92 22.12 -21.15
CA PRO A 281 2.19 23.41 -20.51
C PRO A 281 3.56 23.51 -19.79
N LYS A 282 4.20 22.38 -19.48
CA LYS A 282 5.60 22.36 -18.96
C LYS A 282 6.64 22.77 -20.02
N LYS A 283 6.38 22.50 -21.31
CA LYS A 283 7.25 22.95 -22.42
C LYS A 283 7.10 24.46 -22.67
N ARG A 284 5.86 24.99 -22.68
CA ARG A 284 5.62 26.45 -22.81
C ARG A 284 6.26 27.28 -21.69
N ARG A 285 6.20 26.81 -20.43
CA ARG A 285 6.82 27.54 -19.29
C ARG A 285 8.35 27.59 -19.34
N ARG A 286 8.99 26.54 -19.84
CA ARG A 286 10.45 26.50 -20.05
C ARG A 286 10.88 27.45 -21.15
N MET A 287 10.11 27.51 -22.23
CA MET A 287 10.34 28.41 -23.37
C MET A 287 10.35 29.88 -22.93
N ASN A 288 9.36 30.30 -22.14
CA ASN A 288 9.22 31.70 -21.71
C ASN A 288 10.36 32.18 -20.80
N SER A 289 10.81 31.38 -19.82
CA SER A 289 11.90 31.78 -18.92
C SER A 289 13.26 31.84 -19.63
N LEU A 290 13.45 30.99 -20.65
CA LEU A 290 14.64 31.00 -21.48
C LEU A 290 14.66 32.23 -22.38
N GLU A 291 13.53 32.53 -23.03
CA GLU A 291 13.34 33.72 -23.88
C GLU A 291 13.53 35.03 -23.11
N THR A 292 13.09 35.11 -21.85
CA THR A 292 13.34 36.29 -21.00
C THR A 292 14.82 36.48 -20.68
N LEU A 293 15.57 35.38 -20.53
CA LEU A 293 16.98 35.38 -20.17
C LEU A 293 17.87 35.71 -21.37
N THR A 294 17.58 35.10 -22.53
CA THR A 294 18.26 35.43 -23.80
C THR A 294 17.99 36.87 -24.22
N SER A 295 16.74 37.33 -24.09
CA SER A 295 16.40 38.72 -24.39
C SER A 295 17.02 39.73 -23.42
N ALA A 296 17.24 39.37 -22.15
CA ALA A 296 17.97 40.19 -21.19
C ALA A 296 19.47 40.27 -21.54
N LYS A 297 20.08 39.13 -21.88
CA LYS A 297 21.47 39.02 -22.36
C LYS A 297 21.72 39.91 -23.58
N GLU A 298 20.90 39.77 -24.63
CA GLU A 298 21.00 40.59 -25.83
C GLU A 298 20.89 42.09 -25.52
N THR A 299 20.00 42.49 -24.62
CA THR A 299 19.89 43.92 -24.27
C THR A 299 21.08 44.43 -23.48
N LEU A 300 21.64 43.64 -22.57
CA LEU A 300 22.83 44.03 -21.83
C LEU A 300 24.04 44.12 -22.76
N GLU A 301 24.23 43.16 -23.66
CA GLU A 301 25.29 43.19 -24.69
C GLU A 301 25.17 44.40 -25.62
N ASN A 302 23.95 44.81 -25.96
CA ASN A 302 23.71 46.01 -26.76
C ASN A 302 23.87 47.33 -25.96
N MET A 303 23.71 47.30 -24.64
CA MET A 303 23.87 48.46 -23.76
C MET A 303 25.33 48.63 -23.28
N SER A 304 26.12 47.55 -23.23
CA SER A 304 27.46 47.55 -22.65
C SER A 304 28.54 47.20 -23.68
N MET A 305 29.31 48.19 -24.11
CA MET A 305 30.57 47.95 -24.82
C MET A 305 31.75 47.63 -23.87
N THR A 306 31.50 47.41 -22.57
CA THR A 306 32.57 47.32 -21.55
C THR A 306 32.32 46.37 -20.35
N LEU A 307 31.23 45.60 -20.27
CA LEU A 307 31.08 44.60 -19.20
C LEU A 307 31.89 43.34 -19.53
N VAL A 308 33.06 43.22 -18.92
CA VAL A 308 33.82 41.96 -18.88
C VAL A 308 33.01 41.00 -17.99
N ASN A 309 32.35 40.00 -18.58
CA ASN A 309 31.56 38.95 -17.91
C ASN A 309 30.06 39.25 -17.66
N THR A 310 29.33 39.75 -18.66
CA THR A 310 27.86 39.88 -18.64
C THR A 310 27.12 38.60 -18.21
N GLU A 311 27.66 37.42 -18.52
CA GLU A 311 27.10 36.13 -18.15
C GLU A 311 27.13 35.86 -16.64
N ASP A 312 28.22 36.20 -15.96
CA ASP A 312 28.35 36.02 -14.51
C ASP A 312 27.37 36.95 -13.77
N TYR A 313 27.28 38.22 -14.19
CA TYR A 313 26.32 39.15 -13.59
C TYR A 313 24.86 38.70 -13.82
N LEU A 314 24.54 38.09 -14.96
CA LEU A 314 23.21 37.51 -15.22
C LEU A 314 22.92 36.27 -14.37
N LEU A 315 23.91 35.41 -14.14
CA LEU A 315 23.79 34.24 -13.27
C LEU A 315 23.58 34.67 -11.81
N ALA A 316 24.32 35.67 -11.34
CA ALA A 316 24.15 36.24 -10.01
C ALA A 316 22.78 36.92 -9.85
N ALA A 317 22.32 37.67 -10.86
CA ALA A 317 20.98 38.25 -10.89
C ALA A 317 19.89 37.17 -10.84
N LEU A 318 20.08 36.06 -11.56
CA LEU A 318 19.13 34.95 -11.60
C LEU A 318 19.01 34.24 -10.23
N GLN A 319 20.12 34.12 -9.51
CA GLN A 319 20.12 33.58 -8.15
C GLN A 319 19.40 34.51 -7.16
N HIS A 320 19.60 35.83 -7.29
CA HIS A 320 18.98 36.82 -6.41
C HIS A 320 17.49 37.04 -6.71
N CYS A 321 17.11 37.22 -7.97
CA CYS A 321 15.74 37.50 -8.40
C CYS A 321 14.89 36.23 -8.56
N GLY A 322 15.53 35.06 -8.71
CA GLY A 322 14.89 33.77 -8.85
C GLY A 322 14.34 33.50 -10.26
N ARG A 323 13.85 32.26 -10.47
CA ARG A 323 13.44 31.74 -11.78
C ARG A 323 12.33 32.53 -12.49
N ARG A 324 11.53 33.29 -11.74
CA ARG A 324 10.40 34.09 -12.27
C ARG A 324 10.77 35.56 -12.50
N ALA A 325 12.06 35.91 -12.43
CA ALA A 325 12.54 37.25 -12.69
C ALA A 325 12.11 37.72 -14.08
N THR A 326 11.58 38.93 -14.17
CA THR A 326 11.31 39.55 -15.47
C THR A 326 12.62 40.09 -16.06
N LYS A 327 12.61 40.34 -17.37
CA LYS A 327 13.74 41.00 -18.06
C LYS A 327 14.15 42.31 -17.36
N ALA A 328 13.19 43.08 -16.85
CA ALA A 328 13.46 44.34 -16.16
C ALA A 328 14.17 44.11 -14.81
N ASP A 329 13.80 43.07 -14.08
CA ASP A 329 14.41 42.74 -12.77
C ASP A 329 15.87 42.34 -12.92
N LEU A 330 16.16 41.49 -13.93
CA LEU A 330 17.53 41.05 -14.22
C LEU A 330 18.42 42.22 -14.65
N ILE A 331 17.94 43.08 -15.56
CA ILE A 331 18.71 44.24 -16.03
C ILE A 331 18.93 45.25 -14.90
N THR A 332 17.89 45.54 -14.11
CA THR A 332 17.99 46.49 -12.99
C THR A 332 19.02 46.03 -11.97
N TRP A 333 19.05 44.72 -11.66
CA TRP A 333 20.03 44.16 -10.75
C TRP A 333 21.45 44.25 -11.31
N VAL A 334 21.68 43.88 -12.57
CA VAL A 334 23.01 43.96 -13.20
C VAL A 334 23.53 45.39 -13.22
N VAL A 335 22.70 46.37 -13.58
CA VAL A 335 23.09 47.80 -13.63
C VAL A 335 23.35 48.36 -12.23
N SER A 336 22.61 47.91 -11.21
CA SER A 336 22.81 48.40 -9.84
C SER A 336 24.03 47.81 -9.13
N HIS A 337 24.59 46.71 -9.64
CA HIS A 337 25.75 46.00 -9.06
C HIS A 337 26.99 46.10 -9.96
N GLU A 338 27.02 46.99 -10.97
CA GLU A 338 28.15 47.17 -11.90
C GLU A 338 29.46 47.62 -11.21
N ASN A 339 29.38 48.17 -10.00
CA ASN A 339 30.54 48.61 -9.21
C ASN A 339 30.83 47.71 -7.99
N ASP A 340 30.10 46.60 -7.84
CA ASP A 340 30.32 45.70 -6.71
C ASP A 340 31.60 44.89 -6.89
N GLU A 341 32.20 44.47 -5.78
CA GLU A 341 33.40 43.64 -5.83
C GLU A 341 33.10 42.35 -6.60
N ASP A 342 33.89 42.05 -7.63
CA ASP A 342 33.76 40.83 -8.47
C ASP A 342 33.66 39.54 -7.64
N GLU A 343 34.17 39.53 -6.41
CA GLU A 343 34.10 38.41 -5.47
C GLU A 343 32.66 38.12 -5.00
N THR A 344 31.85 39.16 -4.80
CA THR A 344 30.43 39.02 -4.40
C THR A 344 29.58 38.44 -5.53
N VAL A 345 29.85 38.88 -6.76
CA VAL A 345 29.19 38.39 -7.98
C VAL A 345 29.58 36.93 -8.23
N LYS A 346 30.87 36.59 -8.09
CA LYS A 346 31.35 35.19 -8.19
C LYS A 346 30.71 34.26 -7.18
N MET A 347 30.56 34.69 -5.92
CA MET A 347 29.88 33.89 -4.89
C MET A 347 28.45 33.55 -5.31
N LEU A 348 27.69 34.56 -5.78
CA LEU A 348 26.31 34.36 -6.23
C LEU A 348 26.22 33.52 -7.51
N CYS A 349 27.19 33.61 -8.42
CA CYS A 349 27.31 32.70 -9.57
C CYS A 349 27.51 31.24 -9.15
N GLU A 350 28.38 30.99 -8.19
CA GLU A 350 28.62 29.64 -7.68
C GLU A 350 27.38 29.07 -6.97
N GLU A 351 26.66 29.90 -6.22
CA GLU A 351 25.38 29.50 -5.62
C GLU A 351 24.32 29.21 -6.69
N ALA A 352 24.27 30.01 -7.77
CA ALA A 352 23.39 29.77 -8.91
C ALA A 352 23.67 28.39 -9.54
N ARG A 353 24.95 28.06 -9.77
CA ARG A 353 25.40 26.77 -10.33
C ARG A 353 25.06 25.58 -9.43
N LYS A 354 25.07 25.77 -8.11
CA LYS A 354 24.71 24.73 -7.13
C LYS A 354 23.20 24.60 -6.91
N ASN A 355 22.37 25.48 -7.49
CA ASN A 355 20.92 25.51 -7.28
C ASN A 355 20.15 24.57 -8.23
N PRO A 356 19.53 23.47 -7.73
CA PRO A 356 18.84 22.50 -8.59
C PRO A 356 17.61 23.08 -9.31
N ARG A 357 17.07 24.21 -8.84
CA ARG A 357 15.91 24.88 -9.43
C ARG A 357 16.29 25.80 -10.61
N LEU A 358 17.58 26.09 -10.80
CA LEU A 358 18.09 26.95 -11.87
C LEU A 358 18.98 26.19 -12.87
N SER A 359 19.28 24.92 -12.61
CA SER A 359 20.22 24.09 -13.39
C SER A 359 19.99 24.09 -14.92
N ASP A 360 18.74 24.14 -15.38
CA ASP A 360 18.40 24.19 -16.82
C ASP A 360 18.51 25.60 -17.46
N LEU A 361 18.57 26.65 -16.64
CA LEU A 361 18.86 28.02 -17.10
C LEU A 361 20.35 28.35 -17.01
N VAL A 362 21.05 27.77 -16.03
CA VAL A 362 22.50 27.90 -15.86
C VAL A 362 23.25 27.23 -17.00
N SER A 363 22.77 26.07 -17.48
CA SER A 363 23.37 25.34 -18.61
C SER A 363 23.39 26.13 -19.94
N VAL A 364 22.67 27.24 -20.03
CA VAL A 364 22.67 28.15 -21.20
C VAL A 364 23.95 28.98 -21.27
N PHE A 365 24.62 29.18 -20.13
CA PHE A 365 25.82 29.98 -19.99
C PHE A 365 27.10 29.14 -19.91
N GLU A 366 26.99 27.81 -19.98
CA GLU A 366 28.15 26.94 -20.07
C GLU A 366 28.48 26.69 -21.55
N PRO A 367 29.72 27.01 -22.02
CA PRO A 367 30.09 26.73 -23.40
C PRO A 367 30.10 25.21 -23.63
N GLU A 368 29.42 24.78 -24.69
CA GLU A 368 29.49 23.39 -25.19
C GLU A 368 30.94 23.05 -25.55
N GLY A 369 31.62 22.34 -24.65
CA GLY A 369 32.94 21.76 -24.91
C GLY A 369 34.02 22.13 -23.91
N GLN A 370 33.95 21.54 -22.71
CA GLN A 370 35.15 21.06 -22.02
C GLN A 370 34.77 19.84 -21.17
N THR A 371 35.03 18.67 -21.73
CA THR A 371 35.18 17.43 -20.98
C THR A 371 36.32 17.65 -19.98
N VAL A 372 35.98 18.02 -18.74
CA VAL A 372 36.96 18.01 -17.66
C VAL A 372 37.06 16.57 -17.20
N ASN A 373 38.26 16.04 -17.41
CA ASN A 373 38.68 14.66 -17.15
C ASN A 373 38.12 14.10 -15.84
N ASP A 374 37.47 12.94 -15.98
CA ASP A 374 37.30 11.95 -14.94
C ASP A 374 38.68 11.51 -14.42
N GLU A 375 39.25 12.16 -13.40
CA GLU A 375 40.31 11.52 -12.59
C GLU A 375 40.69 12.20 -11.26
N GLU A 376 40.26 13.43 -10.93
CA GLU A 376 40.64 14.05 -9.64
C GLU A 376 39.45 14.62 -8.86
N MET A 377 38.81 13.76 -8.07
CA MET A 377 38.31 14.05 -6.70
C MET A 377 37.69 12.80 -6.06
N ILE A 378 38.42 11.68 -6.20
CA ILE A 378 38.33 10.54 -5.28
C ILE A 378 39.19 10.92 -4.07
N GLU A 379 38.69 11.74 -3.12
CA GLU A 379 39.25 11.79 -1.74
C GLU A 379 38.44 12.63 -0.72
N PHE A 380 37.21 13.10 -1.00
CA PHE A 380 36.43 13.84 0.03
C PHE A 380 34.94 13.49 0.14
N LYS A 381 34.54 12.30 -0.35
CA LYS A 381 33.18 11.74 -0.13
C LYS A 381 33.18 10.64 0.95
N ARG A 382 33.45 11.02 2.19
CA ARG A 382 32.85 10.35 3.36
C ARG A 382 32.15 11.43 4.16
N GLU A 383 30.88 11.17 4.49
CA GLU A 383 29.98 12.02 5.28
C GLU A 383 29.10 13.02 4.50
N ILE A 384 28.27 12.56 3.57
CA ILE A 384 26.86 13.00 3.46
C ILE A 384 26.05 11.80 2.95
N GLU A 385 25.00 11.43 3.68
CA GLU A 385 24.04 10.38 3.32
C GLU A 385 23.55 10.57 1.88
N SER A 386 23.81 9.58 1.03
CA SER A 386 23.30 9.54 -0.33
C SER A 386 21.76 9.45 -0.32
N PRO A 387 21.07 10.09 -1.29
CA PRO A 387 19.65 9.89 -1.46
C PRO A 387 19.44 8.41 -1.79
N LYS A 388 18.72 7.69 -0.92
CA LYS A 388 18.27 6.33 -1.20
C LYS A 388 17.46 6.35 -2.49
N ILE A 389 18.10 5.96 -3.59
CA ILE A 389 17.41 5.50 -4.79
C ILE A 389 16.58 4.31 -4.32
N VAL A 390 15.28 4.50 -4.16
CA VAL A 390 14.34 3.43 -3.89
C VAL A 390 14.46 2.46 -5.08
N PRO A 391 14.88 1.20 -4.86
CA PRO A 391 14.92 0.23 -5.95
C PRO A 391 13.52 0.13 -6.56
N LYS A 392 13.41 0.24 -7.89
CA LYS A 392 12.16 -0.06 -8.59
C LYS A 392 11.77 -1.50 -8.24
N PRO A 393 10.59 -1.77 -7.68
CA PRO A 393 10.19 -3.14 -7.40
C PRO A 393 9.92 -3.86 -8.73
N ASP A 394 10.50 -5.06 -8.88
CA ASP A 394 10.40 -5.86 -10.12
C ASP A 394 8.95 -6.27 -10.46
N LYS A 395 8.04 -6.24 -9.47
CA LYS A 395 6.59 -6.42 -9.64
C LYS A 395 5.83 -5.48 -8.68
N PRO A 396 5.02 -4.53 -9.18
CA PRO A 396 4.28 -3.60 -8.32
C PRO A 396 3.07 -4.23 -7.63
N TYR A 397 2.60 -5.37 -8.15
CA TYR A 397 1.40 -6.05 -7.70
C TYR A 397 1.72 -7.43 -7.11
N VAL A 398 0.89 -7.83 -6.16
CA VAL A 398 0.76 -9.19 -5.62
C VAL A 398 -0.68 -9.61 -5.88
N ASP A 399 -0.85 -10.63 -6.70
CA ASP A 399 -2.17 -11.21 -6.96
C ASP A 399 -2.41 -12.36 -5.99
N ASN A 400 -3.63 -12.44 -5.46
CA ASN A 400 -4.13 -13.68 -4.89
C ASN A 400 -5.15 -14.30 -5.87
N ARG A 401 -5.88 -15.33 -5.45
CA ARG A 401 -6.84 -16.03 -6.33
C ARG A 401 -8.04 -15.17 -6.75
N GLU A 402 -8.34 -14.08 -6.04
CA GLU A 402 -9.58 -13.30 -6.18
C GLU A 402 -9.34 -11.81 -6.49
N ASP A 403 -8.26 -11.23 -5.97
CA ASP A 403 -7.99 -9.79 -5.95
C ASP A 403 -6.50 -9.50 -6.24
N THR A 404 -6.25 -8.28 -6.72
CA THR A 404 -4.91 -7.71 -6.90
C THR A 404 -4.61 -6.70 -5.79
N TYR A 405 -3.40 -6.76 -5.24
CA TYR A 405 -2.93 -5.86 -4.18
C TYR A 405 -1.62 -5.20 -4.61
N LEU A 406 -1.35 -3.98 -4.15
CA LEU A 406 -0.02 -3.40 -4.28
C LEU A 406 0.98 -4.12 -3.36
N THR A 407 2.25 -4.19 -3.76
CA THR A 407 3.32 -4.59 -2.83
C THR A 407 3.48 -3.57 -1.70
N LEU A 408 4.03 -4.03 -0.56
CA LEU A 408 4.29 -3.14 0.57
C LEU A 408 5.33 -2.07 0.19
N GLU A 409 6.27 -2.40 -0.70
CA GLU A 409 7.18 -1.47 -1.37
C GLU A 409 6.45 -0.28 -1.99
N ILE A 410 5.46 -0.56 -2.85
CA ILE A 410 4.77 0.47 -3.62
C ILE A 410 3.91 1.33 -2.70
N VAL A 411 3.18 0.73 -1.76
CA VAL A 411 2.41 1.51 -0.78
C VAL A 411 3.32 2.40 0.05
N ALA A 412 4.47 1.90 0.51
CA ALA A 412 5.44 2.71 1.23
C ALA A 412 5.93 3.91 0.38
N ALA A 413 6.19 3.70 -0.92
CA ALA A 413 6.61 4.76 -1.84
C ALA A 413 5.50 5.79 -2.07
N ILE A 414 4.23 5.36 -2.18
CA ILE A 414 3.07 6.25 -2.31
C ILE A 414 2.96 7.14 -1.07
N LEU A 415 2.99 6.55 0.12
CA LEU A 415 2.89 7.29 1.37
C LEU A 415 4.06 8.26 1.59
N GLU A 416 5.28 7.89 1.18
CA GLU A 416 6.45 8.76 1.26
C GLU A 416 6.38 9.95 0.28
N LYS A 417 5.83 9.74 -0.92
CA LYS A 417 5.58 10.83 -1.86
C LYS A 417 4.46 11.75 -1.40
N LEU A 418 3.39 11.18 -0.84
CA LEU A 418 2.29 11.96 -0.28
C LEU A 418 2.74 12.83 0.89
N SER A 419 3.59 12.32 1.79
CA SER A 419 4.08 13.11 2.93
C SER A 419 4.96 14.29 2.51
N LYS A 420 5.69 14.16 1.40
CA LYS A 420 6.57 15.21 0.83
C LYS A 420 5.84 16.19 -0.08
N SER A 421 4.60 15.87 -0.47
CA SER A 421 3.80 16.75 -1.30
C SER A 421 3.16 17.82 -0.42
N GLU A 422 3.90 18.87 -0.11
CA GLU A 422 3.31 20.08 0.46
C GLU A 422 2.30 20.62 -0.55
N SER A 423 1.08 20.88 -0.08
CA SER A 423 0.15 21.73 -0.81
C SER A 423 0.85 23.06 -1.05
N ASP A 424 1.01 23.47 -2.30
CA ASP A 424 1.16 24.88 -2.61
C ASP A 424 -0.03 25.57 -1.92
N TYR A 425 0.24 26.22 -0.78
CA TYR A 425 -0.74 27.07 -0.12
C TYR A 425 -1.02 28.20 -1.10
N PHE A 426 -2.03 28.03 -1.96
CA PHE A 426 -2.63 29.15 -2.63
C PHE A 426 -3.25 30.00 -1.52
N ARG A 427 -2.51 31.03 -1.08
CA ARG A 427 -3.11 32.16 -0.36
C ARG A 427 -4.32 32.56 -1.19
N ARG A 428 -5.53 32.34 -0.67
CA ARG A 428 -6.73 32.92 -1.27
C ARG A 428 -6.44 34.40 -1.38
N LYS A 429 -6.40 34.92 -2.61
CA LYS A 429 -6.37 36.37 -2.81
C LYS A 429 -7.59 36.91 -2.08
N LEU A 430 -7.39 37.93 -1.25
CA LEU A 430 -8.49 38.64 -0.64
C LEU A 430 -9.46 39.02 -1.78
N PRO A 431 -10.77 38.74 -1.66
CA PRO A 431 -11.74 39.23 -2.63
C PRO A 431 -11.48 40.71 -2.89
N SER A 432 -11.54 41.16 -4.14
CA SER A 432 -11.24 42.56 -4.50
C SER A 432 -12.09 43.59 -3.74
N ALA A 433 -13.20 43.15 -3.14
CA ALA A 433 -14.08 43.95 -2.29
C ALA A 433 -13.54 44.19 -0.86
N LEU A 434 -12.54 43.44 -0.42
CA LEU A 434 -11.91 43.60 0.90
C LEU A 434 -10.54 44.24 0.72
N LYS A 435 -10.26 45.30 1.47
CA LYS A 435 -8.94 45.93 1.51
C LYS A 435 -8.28 45.64 2.85
N GLU A 436 -7.01 45.29 2.81
CA GLU A 436 -6.21 45.03 4.01
C GLU A 436 -5.89 46.36 4.71
N GLY A 437 -6.24 46.48 5.99
CA GLY A 437 -6.03 47.71 6.78
C GLY A 437 -7.18 48.72 6.80
N GLU A 438 -8.27 48.49 6.06
CA GLU A 438 -9.48 49.32 6.09
C GLU A 438 -10.69 48.56 6.67
N PRO A 439 -11.60 49.22 7.40
CA PRO A 439 -12.82 48.58 7.90
C PRO A 439 -13.75 48.22 6.74
N ASN A 440 -13.98 46.91 6.55
CA ASN A 440 -14.83 46.39 5.48
C ASN A 440 -16.28 46.24 5.97
N LEU A 441 -17.23 46.97 5.38
CA LEU A 441 -18.66 46.89 5.68
C LEU A 441 -19.31 45.74 4.90
N LEU A 442 -19.80 44.73 5.63
CA LEU A 442 -20.59 43.63 5.07
C LEU A 442 -22.08 43.94 5.24
N LEU A 443 -22.76 44.27 4.15
CA LEU A 443 -24.21 44.41 4.14
C LEU A 443 -24.83 43.00 4.01
N VAL A 444 -25.34 42.47 5.11
CA VAL A 444 -26.11 41.22 5.11
C VAL A 444 -27.54 41.53 4.62
N PRO A 445 -28.05 40.85 3.58
CA PRO A 445 -29.43 41.03 3.15
C PRO A 445 -30.38 40.56 4.27
N LYS A 446 -31.46 41.32 4.48
CA LYS A 446 -32.49 41.03 5.49
C LYS A 446 -33.32 39.81 5.16
#